data_AF-A0A7S0KS86-F1
#
_entry.id   AF-A0A7S0KS86-F1
#
_cell.length_a   1.000
_cell.length_b   1.000
_cell.length_c   1.000
_cell.angle_alpha   90.00
_cell.angle_beta   90.00
_cell.angle_gamma   90.00
#
_symmetry.space_group_name_H-M   'P 1'
#
loop_
_entity.id
_entity.type
_entity.pdbx_description
1 polymer ?
#
loop_
_entity_poly.entity_id
_entity_poly.type
_entity_poly.pdbx_seq_one_letter_code
_entity_poly.pdbx_strand_id
1 'polypeptide(L)'
;MMPGPETLAHPFLLSDATLRELQDDDMARRARDERELIKALMPDLTTPQHAMDDDQHVTVGAWALALVRSRAMRVGVGAHAVVPFLDCANHASVPSVDYRCASVETPASSGLPPQASDAMADVELVALTDADAGDELRLAYTKGRLTSAEHFEQYGFVPRGGSPADRVRGLPRVPEGRRAARLGRA
;
A
#
# COMPACT_ATOMS: atom_id res chain seq x y z
N MET A 1 -17.14 1.21 -4.95
CA MET A 1 -17.16 2.69 -4.93
C MET A 1 -15.76 3.14 -4.56
N MET A 2 -15.17 4.09 -5.27
CA MET A 2 -13.82 4.59 -4.94
C MET A 2 -13.90 5.62 -3.80
N PRO A 3 -12.88 5.67 -2.91
CA PRO A 3 -12.81 6.67 -1.85
C PRO A 3 -12.66 8.07 -2.45
N GLY A 4 -13.38 9.03 -1.86
CA GLY A 4 -13.18 10.44 -2.16
C GLY A 4 -11.80 10.91 -1.70
N PRO A 5 -11.27 11.98 -2.31
CA PRO A 5 -9.95 12.53 -1.99
C PRO A 5 -9.77 12.88 -0.50
N GLU A 6 -10.85 13.28 0.19
CA GLU A 6 -10.88 13.65 1.61
C GLU A 6 -10.55 12.49 2.56
N THR A 7 -10.57 11.26 2.06
CA THR A 7 -10.27 10.05 2.84
C THR A 7 -8.86 9.51 2.59
N LEU A 8 -8.09 10.15 1.72
CA LEU A 8 -6.73 9.75 1.36
C LEU A 8 -5.71 10.65 2.04
N ALA A 9 -4.60 10.06 2.47
CA ALA A 9 -3.57 10.77 3.22
C ALA A 9 -2.16 10.61 2.62
N HIS A 10 -2.06 10.34 1.32
CA HIS A 10 -0.77 10.31 0.62
C HIS A 10 -0.04 11.65 0.79
N PRO A 11 1.30 11.66 1.01
CA PRO A 11 2.03 12.90 1.31
C PRO A 11 1.80 14.04 0.31
N PHE A 12 1.75 13.74 -0.99
CA PHE A 12 1.53 14.75 -2.03
C PHE A 12 0.10 15.34 -2.02
N LEU A 13 -0.85 14.71 -1.32
CA LEU A 13 -2.21 15.24 -1.09
C LEU A 13 -2.32 16.10 0.17
N LEU A 14 -1.37 16.04 1.10
CA LEU A 14 -1.45 16.76 2.38
C LEU A 14 -1.16 18.26 2.23
N SER A 15 -1.76 19.11 3.07
CA SER A 15 -1.35 20.53 3.11
C SER A 15 0.12 20.70 3.51
N ASP A 16 0.72 21.83 3.13
CA ASP A 16 2.08 22.19 3.56
C ASP A 16 2.19 22.41 5.08
N ALA A 17 1.08 22.69 5.77
CA ALA A 17 1.03 22.71 7.23
C ALA A 17 1.16 21.29 7.79
N THR A 18 0.35 20.36 7.31
CA THR A 18 0.39 18.96 7.73
C THR A 18 1.72 18.29 7.39
N LEU A 19 2.33 18.58 6.23
CA LEU A 19 3.66 18.07 5.90
C LEU A 19 4.74 18.51 6.91
N ARG A 20 4.63 19.72 7.48
CA ARG A 20 5.57 20.20 8.51
C ARG A 20 5.41 19.43 9.83
N GLU A 21 4.21 18.94 10.12
CA GLU A 21 3.93 18.15 11.32
C GLU A 21 4.57 16.75 11.26
N LEU A 22 4.90 16.24 10.06
CA LEU A 22 5.57 14.96 9.90
C LEU A 22 7.01 14.93 10.46
N GLN A 23 7.64 16.11 10.62
CA GLN A 23 9.05 16.24 11.04
C GLN A 23 10.02 15.44 10.15
N ASP A 24 9.66 15.23 8.88
CA ASP A 24 10.50 14.61 7.85
C ASP A 24 10.63 15.56 6.65
N ASP A 25 11.67 16.38 6.67
CA ASP A 25 11.94 17.38 5.62
C ASP A 25 12.19 16.74 4.26
N ASP A 26 12.73 15.51 4.22
CA ASP A 26 12.98 14.80 2.99
C ASP A 26 11.67 14.34 2.34
N MET A 27 10.74 13.82 3.14
CA MET A 27 9.41 13.43 2.67
C MET A 27 8.59 14.65 2.25
N ALA A 28 8.62 15.72 3.05
CA ALA A 28 7.92 16.95 2.70
C ALA A 28 8.44 17.56 1.39
N ARG A 29 9.76 17.48 1.13
CA ARG A 29 10.35 17.88 -0.15
C ARG A 29 9.86 16.99 -1.30
N ARG A 30 9.96 15.66 -1.16
CA ARG A 30 9.49 14.71 -2.18
C ARG A 30 8.01 14.89 -2.51
N ALA A 31 7.17 15.12 -1.50
CA ALA A 31 5.74 15.38 -1.68
C ALA A 31 5.47 16.62 -2.55
N ARG A 32 6.25 17.69 -2.38
CA ARG A 32 6.15 18.90 -3.22
C ARG A 32 6.66 18.66 -4.63
N ASP A 33 7.81 18.00 -4.77
CA ASP A 33 8.36 17.63 -6.08
C ASP A 33 7.36 16.77 -6.88
N GLU A 34 6.69 15.85 -6.19
CA GLU A 34 5.68 14.98 -6.76
C GLU A 34 4.42 15.74 -7.23
N ARG A 35 3.96 16.75 -6.49
CA ARG A 35 2.85 17.62 -6.95
C ARG A 35 3.18 18.29 -8.28
N GLU A 36 4.39 18.81 -8.42
CA GLU A 36 4.84 19.47 -9.65
C GLU A 36 4.98 18.47 -10.80
N LEU A 37 5.50 17.28 -10.50
CA LEU A 37 5.58 16.20 -11.49
C LEU A 37 4.19 15.75 -11.96
N ILE A 38 3.21 15.61 -11.07
CA ILE A 38 1.83 15.24 -11.40
C ILE A 38 1.24 16.28 -12.36
N LYS A 39 1.38 17.58 -12.06
CA LYS A 39 0.90 18.65 -12.94
C LYS A 39 1.56 18.61 -14.32
N ALA A 40 2.88 18.35 -14.37
CA ALA A 40 3.63 18.26 -15.61
C ALA A 40 3.24 17.05 -16.47
N LEU A 41 2.99 15.88 -15.84
CA LEU A 41 2.65 14.64 -16.55
C LEU A 41 1.17 14.53 -16.92
N MET A 42 0.29 15.20 -16.17
CA MET A 42 -1.16 15.14 -16.34
C MET A 42 -1.77 16.55 -16.44
N PRO A 43 -1.35 17.37 -17.44
CA PRO A 43 -1.78 18.77 -17.54
C PRO A 43 -3.31 18.92 -17.68
N ASP A 44 -3.96 17.96 -18.31
CA ASP A 44 -5.41 17.95 -18.52
C ASP A 44 -6.22 17.57 -17.26
N LEU A 45 -5.55 17.09 -16.19
CA LEU A 45 -6.19 16.64 -14.95
C LEU A 45 -5.85 17.55 -13.76
N THR A 46 -5.64 18.84 -14.04
CA THR A 46 -5.26 19.85 -13.04
C THR A 46 -6.44 20.50 -12.32
N THR A 47 -7.68 20.14 -12.68
CA THR A 47 -8.89 20.60 -11.99
C THR A 47 -8.81 20.28 -10.49
N PRO A 48 -8.88 21.28 -9.61
CA PRO A 48 -8.90 21.04 -8.17
C PRO A 48 -10.10 20.18 -7.76
N GLN A 49 -9.89 19.31 -6.77
CA GLN A 49 -10.91 18.59 -6.05
C GLN A 49 -10.97 19.19 -4.66
N HIS A 50 -12.05 19.91 -4.37
CA HIS A 50 -12.28 20.54 -3.06
C HIS A 50 -12.62 19.45 -2.04
N ALA A 51 -11.58 18.78 -1.54
CA ALA A 51 -11.67 17.71 -0.55
C ALA A 51 -11.47 18.24 0.87
N MET A 52 -10.69 19.30 1.00
CA MET A 52 -10.37 20.02 2.24
C MET A 52 -10.29 21.51 1.89
N ASP A 53 -10.82 22.39 2.75
CA ASP A 53 -11.22 23.76 2.40
C ASP A 53 -10.10 24.71 1.91
N ASP A 54 -8.84 24.28 1.83
CA ASP A 54 -7.69 25.09 1.35
C ASP A 54 -6.71 24.37 0.39
N ASP A 55 -7.02 23.16 -0.10
CA ASP A 55 -6.02 22.33 -0.79
C ASP A 55 -6.02 22.44 -2.33
N GLN A 56 -5.42 23.51 -2.86
CA GLN A 56 -5.27 23.72 -4.32
C GLN A 56 -4.43 22.65 -5.02
N HIS A 57 -3.60 21.87 -4.29
CA HIS A 57 -2.76 20.81 -4.86
C HIS A 57 -3.48 19.47 -5.02
N VAL A 58 -4.67 19.30 -4.46
CA VAL A 58 -5.47 18.09 -4.66
C VAL A 58 -6.21 18.24 -5.98
N THR A 59 -5.60 17.78 -7.07
CA THR A 59 -6.21 17.79 -8.41
C THR A 59 -6.82 16.43 -8.76
N VAL A 60 -7.63 16.35 -9.83
CA VAL A 60 -8.12 15.07 -10.38
C VAL A 60 -6.96 14.11 -10.65
N GLY A 61 -5.86 14.59 -11.22
CA GLY A 61 -4.66 13.78 -11.51
C GLY A 61 -3.98 13.26 -10.24
N ALA A 62 -3.89 14.10 -9.20
CA ALA A 62 -3.34 13.69 -7.91
C ALA A 62 -4.22 12.62 -7.24
N TRP A 63 -5.53 12.83 -7.20
CA TRP A 63 -6.48 11.85 -6.65
C TRP A 63 -6.44 10.52 -7.41
N ALA A 64 -6.46 10.56 -8.76
CA ALA A 64 -6.37 9.36 -9.58
C ALA A 64 -5.06 8.59 -9.34
N LEU A 65 -3.92 9.28 -9.22
CA LEU A 65 -2.65 8.65 -8.89
C LEU A 65 -2.67 8.00 -7.49
N ALA A 66 -3.26 8.68 -6.51
CA ALA A 66 -3.41 8.15 -5.15
C ALA A 66 -4.25 6.86 -5.13
N LEU A 67 -5.35 6.84 -5.90
CA LEU A 67 -6.16 5.63 -6.10
C LEU A 67 -5.35 4.51 -6.73
N VAL A 68 -4.62 4.78 -7.82
CA VAL A 68 -3.78 3.77 -8.49
C VAL A 68 -2.71 3.22 -7.54
N ARG A 69 -1.99 4.09 -6.80
CA ARG A 69 -0.95 3.64 -5.86
C ARG A 69 -1.49 2.78 -4.73
N SER A 70 -2.63 3.17 -4.18
CA SER A 70 -3.19 2.50 -3.00
C SER A 70 -4.02 1.27 -3.31
N ARG A 71 -4.60 1.16 -4.53
CA ARG A 71 -5.58 0.11 -4.88
C ARG A 71 -5.15 -0.81 -6.00
N ALA A 72 -4.23 -0.39 -6.87
CA ALA A 72 -3.80 -1.25 -7.97
C ALA A 72 -2.96 -2.41 -7.44
N MET A 73 -3.26 -3.60 -7.97
CA MET A 73 -2.65 -4.85 -7.58
C MET A 73 -1.93 -5.43 -8.78
N ARG A 74 -0.82 -6.14 -8.52
CA ARG A 74 -0.09 -6.78 -9.60
C ARG A 74 -0.93 -7.88 -10.20
N VAL A 75 -1.15 -7.80 -11.51
CA VAL A 75 -1.80 -8.82 -12.34
C VAL A 75 -0.91 -9.03 -13.56
N GLY A 76 -0.46 -10.24 -13.81
CA GLY A 76 0.52 -10.51 -14.87
C GLY A 76 1.97 -10.05 -14.59
N VAL A 77 2.77 -10.15 -15.65
CA VAL A 77 4.16 -9.69 -15.66
C VAL A 77 4.17 -8.22 -16.07
N GLY A 78 4.52 -7.34 -15.14
CA GLY A 78 4.67 -5.90 -15.41
C GLY A 78 3.34 -5.12 -15.51
N ALA A 79 2.21 -5.75 -15.21
CA ALA A 79 0.90 -5.09 -15.24
C ALA A 79 0.30 -4.95 -13.83
N HIS A 80 -0.50 -3.90 -13.68
CA HIS A 80 -1.25 -3.60 -12.47
C HIS A 80 -2.69 -3.30 -12.86
N ALA A 81 -3.64 -3.74 -12.04
CA ALA A 81 -5.04 -3.45 -12.22
C ALA A 81 -5.71 -3.19 -10.88
N VAL A 82 -6.74 -2.34 -10.90
CA VAL A 82 -7.71 -2.31 -9.82
C VAL A 82 -8.64 -3.50 -10.02
N VAL A 83 -8.71 -4.38 -9.02
CA VAL A 83 -9.59 -5.55 -9.05
C VAL A 83 -10.79 -5.24 -8.15
N PRO A 84 -11.98 -4.98 -8.71
CA PRO A 84 -13.17 -4.66 -7.91
C PRO A 84 -13.42 -5.70 -6.83
N PHE A 85 -13.92 -5.25 -5.68
CA PHE A 85 -14.13 -6.03 -4.45
C PHE A 85 -12.85 -6.39 -3.72
N LEU A 86 -11.83 -6.83 -4.43
CA LEU A 86 -10.55 -7.20 -3.84
C LEU A 86 -9.80 -5.96 -3.33
N ASP A 87 -9.92 -4.84 -4.04
CA ASP A 87 -9.37 -3.53 -3.66
C ASP A 87 -10.00 -2.93 -2.39
N CYS A 88 -11.05 -3.53 -1.84
CA CYS A 88 -11.64 -3.16 -0.56
C CYS A 88 -10.95 -3.80 0.64
N ALA A 89 -10.15 -4.85 0.46
CA ALA A 89 -9.51 -5.56 1.55
C ALA A 89 -8.36 -4.73 2.15
N ASN A 90 -8.42 -4.47 3.46
CA ASN A 90 -7.44 -3.65 4.17
C ASN A 90 -6.13 -4.39 4.46
N HIS A 91 -5.10 -3.62 4.81
CA HIS A 91 -3.80 -4.16 5.21
C HIS A 91 -3.83 -4.80 6.61
N ALA A 92 -3.13 -5.93 6.77
CA ALA A 92 -2.66 -6.45 8.04
C ALA A 92 -1.25 -7.02 7.91
N SER A 93 -0.43 -6.86 8.97
CA SER A 93 0.88 -7.49 9.05
C SER A 93 0.80 -9.02 9.18
N VAL A 94 -0.29 -9.51 9.77
CA VAL A 94 -0.68 -10.92 9.81
C VAL A 94 -1.99 -11.03 9.01
N PRO A 95 -1.93 -11.43 7.73
CA PRO A 95 -3.11 -11.47 6.87
C PRO A 95 -3.99 -12.71 7.14
N SER A 96 -5.29 -12.57 6.95
CA SER A 96 -6.26 -13.69 6.95
C SER A 96 -6.57 -14.19 5.54
N VAL A 97 -6.26 -13.39 4.52
CA VAL A 97 -6.43 -13.71 3.11
C VAL A 97 -5.18 -13.34 2.30
N ASP A 98 -4.99 -13.96 1.14
CA ASP A 98 -4.08 -13.50 0.07
C ASP A 98 -4.87 -13.46 -1.25
N TYR A 99 -4.25 -12.97 -2.31
CA TYR A 99 -4.80 -13.09 -3.66
C TYR A 99 -3.83 -13.83 -4.59
N ARG A 100 -4.39 -14.48 -5.60
CA ARG A 100 -3.63 -15.18 -6.64
C ARG A 100 -4.21 -14.94 -8.03
N CYS A 101 -3.33 -15.03 -9.01
CA CYS A 101 -3.64 -14.99 -10.43
C CYS A 101 -2.46 -15.63 -11.19
N ALA A 102 -2.54 -15.73 -12.52
CA ALA A 102 -1.50 -16.37 -13.36
C ALA A 102 -0.04 -15.95 -13.09
N SER A 103 0.21 -14.76 -12.51
CA SER A 103 1.56 -14.27 -12.19
C SER A 103 1.86 -14.10 -10.70
N VAL A 104 0.87 -14.30 -9.85
CA VAL A 104 0.96 -14.12 -8.41
C VAL A 104 0.54 -15.41 -7.76
N GLU A 105 1.52 -16.17 -7.29
CA GLU A 105 1.27 -17.41 -6.57
C GLU A 105 1.17 -17.16 -5.06
N THR A 106 0.31 -17.96 -4.43
CA THR A 106 0.31 -18.13 -2.97
C THR A 106 1.61 -18.81 -2.54
N PRO A 107 2.23 -18.40 -1.41
CA PRO A 107 3.41 -19.07 -0.90
C PRO A 107 3.15 -20.58 -0.69
N ALA A 108 4.10 -21.44 -1.05
CA ALA A 108 3.97 -22.89 -0.83
C ALA A 108 3.73 -23.25 0.65
N SER A 109 4.22 -22.41 1.58
CA SER A 109 4.00 -22.54 3.01
C SER A 109 2.55 -22.28 3.47
N SER A 110 1.66 -21.81 2.58
CA SER A 110 0.25 -21.57 2.89
C SER A 110 -0.59 -22.85 2.99
N GLY A 111 -0.10 -23.98 2.46
CA GLY A 111 -0.87 -25.22 2.39
C GLY A 111 -2.01 -25.20 1.36
N LEU A 112 -2.18 -24.10 0.61
CA LEU A 112 -3.17 -23.99 -0.45
C LEU A 112 -2.69 -24.68 -1.73
N PRO A 113 -3.57 -25.42 -2.43
CA PRO A 113 -3.21 -26.00 -3.72
C PRO A 113 -2.97 -24.89 -4.75
N PRO A 114 -2.20 -25.16 -5.84
CA PRO A 114 -2.10 -24.23 -6.96
C PRO A 114 -3.47 -23.83 -7.50
N GLN A 115 -3.56 -22.65 -8.13
CA GLN A 115 -4.77 -22.25 -8.82
C GLN A 115 -5.05 -23.21 -9.97
N ALA A 116 -6.32 -23.59 -10.16
CA ALA A 116 -6.72 -24.54 -11.18
C ALA A 116 -6.43 -23.97 -12.57
N SER A 117 -6.00 -24.81 -13.51
CA SER A 117 -5.53 -24.36 -14.83
C SER A 117 -6.61 -23.68 -15.68
N ASP A 118 -7.88 -24.04 -15.46
CA ASP A 118 -9.05 -23.43 -16.09
C ASP A 118 -9.43 -22.08 -15.46
N ALA A 119 -9.01 -21.80 -14.23
CA ALA A 119 -9.22 -20.54 -13.52
C ALA A 119 -8.05 -19.54 -13.68
N MET A 120 -7.03 -19.86 -14.49
CA MET A 120 -5.84 -19.00 -14.67
C MET A 120 -6.14 -17.59 -15.19
N ALA A 121 -7.30 -17.39 -15.83
CA ALA A 121 -7.76 -16.08 -16.28
C ALA A 121 -8.31 -15.19 -15.15
N ASP A 122 -8.59 -15.77 -13.98
CA ASP A 122 -9.26 -15.11 -12.88
C ASP A 122 -8.28 -14.62 -11.81
N VAL A 123 -8.72 -13.60 -11.07
CA VAL A 123 -8.07 -13.17 -9.83
C VAL A 123 -8.89 -13.72 -8.66
N GLU A 124 -8.25 -14.52 -7.82
CA GLU A 124 -8.90 -15.17 -6.70
C GLU A 124 -8.45 -14.56 -5.37
N LEU A 125 -9.40 -14.27 -4.49
CA LEU A 125 -9.14 -14.00 -3.08
C LEU A 125 -9.24 -15.33 -2.31
N VAL A 126 -8.18 -15.68 -1.59
CA VAL A 126 -8.06 -16.96 -0.90
C VAL A 126 -7.89 -16.77 0.60
N ALA A 127 -8.63 -17.53 1.39
CA ALA A 127 -8.45 -17.58 2.85
C ALA A 127 -7.15 -18.32 3.19
N LEU A 128 -6.35 -17.73 4.07
CA LEU A 128 -5.13 -18.35 4.62
C LEU A 128 -5.41 -18.99 5.99
N THR A 129 -6.45 -18.53 6.67
CA THR A 129 -6.91 -19.03 7.97
C THR A 129 -8.42 -19.11 7.95
N ASP A 130 -8.99 -19.93 8.84
CA ASP A 130 -10.42 -19.88 9.13
C ASP A 130 -10.82 -18.47 9.61
N ALA A 131 -12.03 -18.04 9.26
CA ALA A 131 -12.59 -16.75 9.64
C ALA A 131 -14.05 -16.94 10.04
N ASP A 132 -14.47 -16.29 11.12
CA ASP A 132 -15.86 -16.33 11.57
C ASP A 132 -16.71 -15.35 10.79
N ALA A 133 -18.03 -15.58 10.80
CA ALA A 133 -18.97 -14.64 10.19
C ALA A 133 -18.88 -13.26 10.87
N GLY A 134 -18.55 -12.24 10.09
CA GLY A 134 -18.37 -10.87 10.58
C GLY A 134 -16.92 -10.46 10.80
N ASP A 135 -15.96 -11.39 10.69
CA ASP A 135 -14.54 -11.04 10.71
C ASP A 135 -14.14 -10.25 9.47
N GLU A 136 -13.28 -9.25 9.67
CA GLU A 136 -12.71 -8.50 8.55
C GLU A 136 -11.60 -9.31 7.87
N LEU A 137 -11.75 -9.54 6.57
CA LEU A 137 -10.73 -10.16 5.74
C LEU A 137 -9.64 -9.14 5.38
N ARG A 138 -8.38 -9.44 5.71
CA ARG A 138 -7.25 -8.51 5.53
C ARG A 138 -6.08 -9.14 4.78
N LEU A 139 -5.50 -8.37 3.87
CA LEU A 139 -4.36 -8.71 3.02
C LEU A 139 -3.05 -8.16 3.58
N ALA A 140 -1.92 -8.78 3.23
CA ALA A 140 -0.60 -8.19 3.48
C ALA A 140 -0.12 -7.40 2.26
N TYR A 141 -0.35 -6.09 2.26
CA TYR A 141 0.15 -5.21 1.19
C TYR A 141 1.68 -5.34 1.04
N THR A 142 2.14 -5.43 -0.20
CA THR A 142 3.56 -5.64 -0.58
C THR A 142 4.28 -6.82 0.09
N LYS A 143 3.54 -7.74 0.71
CA LYS A 143 4.07 -8.87 1.48
C LYS A 143 5.10 -8.43 2.54
N GLY A 144 4.85 -7.28 3.19
CA GLY A 144 5.66 -6.78 4.31
C GLY A 144 7.05 -6.26 3.95
N ARG A 145 7.28 -5.90 2.68
CA ARG A 145 8.61 -5.49 2.19
C ARG A 145 8.91 -4.00 2.34
N LEU A 146 7.88 -3.17 2.48
CA LEU A 146 8.03 -1.73 2.58
C LEU A 146 8.31 -1.28 4.02
N THR A 147 9.16 -0.25 4.17
CA THR A 147 9.29 0.55 5.39
C THR A 147 8.00 1.31 5.71
N SER A 148 7.90 1.91 6.90
CA SER A 148 6.80 2.76 7.31
C SER A 148 6.67 4.00 6.42
N ALA A 149 7.81 4.60 6.04
CA ALA A 149 7.82 5.75 5.14
C ALA A 149 7.29 5.36 3.75
N GLU A 150 7.76 4.23 3.20
CA GLU A 150 7.29 3.73 1.91
C GLU A 150 5.80 3.29 1.96
N HIS A 151 5.33 2.72 3.09
CA HIS A 151 3.90 2.45 3.27
C HIS A 151 3.08 3.74 3.22
N PHE A 152 3.56 4.80 3.86
CA PHE A 152 2.86 6.07 3.89
C PHE A 152 2.83 6.73 2.50
N GLU A 153 3.96 6.71 1.78
CA GLU A 153 4.06 7.21 0.41
C GLU A 153 3.19 6.42 -0.59
N GLN A 154 3.06 5.11 -0.40
CA GLN A 154 2.29 4.23 -1.31
C GLN A 154 0.79 4.18 -0.98
N TYR A 155 0.44 4.11 0.31
CA TYR A 155 -0.92 3.79 0.75
C TYR A 155 -1.57 4.88 1.63
N GLY A 156 -0.84 5.92 2.03
CA GLY A 156 -1.37 6.98 2.90
C GLY A 156 -1.59 6.54 4.35
N PHE A 157 -0.94 5.46 4.81
CA PHE A 157 -0.94 5.09 6.24
C PHE A 157 0.40 4.50 6.67
N VAL A 158 0.65 4.50 7.98
CA VAL A 158 1.79 3.80 8.61
C VAL A 158 1.26 2.56 9.36
N PRO A 159 1.85 1.36 9.17
CA PRO A 159 1.44 0.17 9.91
C PRO A 159 1.54 0.36 11.43
N ARG A 160 0.55 -0.14 12.17
CA ARG A 160 0.54 -0.05 13.63
C ARG A 160 1.76 -0.80 14.20
N GLY A 161 2.57 -0.12 15.00
CA GLY A 161 3.82 -0.67 15.55
C GLY A 161 5.04 -0.52 14.62
N GLY A 162 4.87 0.15 13.47
CA GLY A 162 5.93 0.37 12.48
C GLY A 162 6.17 -0.86 11.59
N SER A 163 7.05 -0.69 10.61
CA SER A 163 7.44 -1.77 9.71
C SER A 163 8.68 -2.50 10.23
N PRO A 164 8.73 -3.84 10.18
CA PRO A 164 9.96 -4.59 10.41
C PRO A 164 11.09 -4.23 9.44
N ALA A 165 10.77 -3.60 8.30
CA ALA A 165 11.74 -3.09 7.33
C ALA A 165 12.32 -1.72 7.75
N ASP A 166 11.78 -1.05 8.77
CA ASP A 166 12.30 0.23 9.25
C ASP A 166 13.73 0.11 9.77
N ARG A 167 14.50 1.17 9.52
CA ARG A 167 15.91 1.25 9.91
C ARG A 167 16.19 2.59 10.54
N VAL A 168 17.02 2.58 11.57
CA VAL A 168 17.64 3.79 12.08
C VAL A 168 18.76 4.18 11.11
N ARG A 169 18.65 5.37 10.51
CA ARG A 169 19.71 5.89 9.63
C ARG A 169 21.04 5.89 10.40
N GLY A 170 22.10 5.38 9.77
CA GLY A 170 23.44 5.32 10.36
C GLY A 170 23.79 4.05 11.15
N LEU A 171 22.84 3.11 11.34
CA LEU A 171 23.16 1.81 11.94
C LEU A 171 23.41 0.72 10.87
N PRO A 172 24.40 -0.17 11.07
CA PRO A 172 24.70 -1.24 10.13
C PRO A 172 23.57 -2.29 10.07
N ARG A 173 23.42 -2.94 8.90
CA ARG A 173 22.48 -4.05 8.72
C ARG A 173 22.90 -5.22 9.61
N VAL A 174 21.96 -5.74 10.40
CA VAL A 174 22.14 -7.08 11.00
C VAL A 174 22.03 -8.09 9.85
N PRO A 175 23.01 -8.99 9.65
CA PRO A 175 22.95 -9.99 8.60
C PRO A 175 21.70 -10.87 8.76
N GLU A 176 21.04 -11.16 7.63
CA GLU A 176 19.95 -12.14 7.59
C GLU A 176 20.47 -13.49 8.11
N GLY A 177 19.78 -14.07 9.10
CA GLY A 177 20.16 -15.37 9.69
C GLY A 177 20.37 -15.38 11.21
N ARG A 178 20.46 -14.23 11.89
CA ARG A 178 20.64 -14.20 13.37
C ARG A 178 19.37 -13.93 14.20
N ARG A 179 18.21 -13.73 13.58
CA ARG A 179 16.95 -13.47 14.32
C ARG A 179 16.36 -14.68 15.04
N ALA A 180 16.71 -15.92 14.64
CA ALA A 180 16.10 -17.12 15.20
C ALA A 180 16.59 -17.54 16.62
N ALA A 181 17.64 -16.92 17.16
CA ALA A 181 18.31 -17.45 18.36
C ALA A 181 18.00 -16.73 19.68
N ARG A 182 17.15 -15.69 19.71
CA ARG A 182 16.96 -14.86 20.93
C ARG A 182 15.55 -14.77 21.51
N LEU A 183 14.59 -15.54 21.01
CA LEU A 183 13.26 -15.66 21.64
C LEU A 183 13.01 -17.03 22.30
N GLY A 184 14.07 -17.83 22.51
CA GLY A 184 14.02 -19.00 23.37
C GLY A 184 14.51 -18.67 24.77
N ARG A 185 13.60 -18.72 25.74
CA ARG A 185 13.77 -18.65 27.21
C ARG A 185 13.79 -17.24 27.81
N ALA A 186 12.61 -16.81 28.26
CA ALA A 186 12.39 -16.35 29.63
C ALA A 186 11.10 -16.99 30.13
#